data_AF-A0A0D6KN30-F1
#
_entry.id   AF-A0A0D6KN30-F1
#
_cell.length_a   1.000
_cell.length_b   1.000
_cell.length_c   1.000
_cell.angle_alpha   90.00
_cell.angle_beta   90.00
_cell.angle_gamma   90.00
#
_symmetry.space_group_name_H-M   'P 1'
#
loop_
_entity.id
_entity.type
_entity.pdbx_description
1 polymer ?
#
loop_
_entity_poly.entity_id
_entity_poly.type
_entity_poly.pdbx_seq_one_letter_code
_entity_poly.pdbx_strand_id
1 'polypeptide(L)' 'MKQLILVLGVGILLIPVKVTCGSPGAACAQPPFPGTNSQVRYYYEYEPLGVMLVELVIRKNLPFYYFSGTEDVY' A
#
# COMPACT_ATOMS: atom_id res chain seq x y z
N MET A 1 -2.23 26.26 19.91
CA MET A 1 -3.23 25.25 19.48
C MET A 1 -3.19 24.95 17.98
N LYS A 2 -3.32 25.94 17.08
CA LYS A 2 -3.33 25.73 15.61
C LYS A 2 -2.13 24.92 15.05
N GLN A 3 -0.92 25.23 15.53
CA GLN A 3 0.31 24.52 15.12
C GLN A 3 0.30 23.05 15.57
N LEU A 4 -0.25 22.78 16.75
CA LEU A 4 -0.33 21.43 17.32
C LEU A 4 -1.29 20.55 16.52
N ILE A 5 -2.42 21.11 16.08
CA ILE A 5 -3.38 20.43 15.21
C ILE A 5 -2.74 20.10 13.85
N LEU A 6 -1.99 21.04 13.29
CA LEU A 6 -1.30 20.84 12.02
C LEU A 6 -0.27 19.71 12.12
N VAL A 7 0.59 19.75 13.14
CA VAL A 7 1.62 18.74 13.36
C VAL A 7 0.99 17.36 13.58
N LEU A 8 -0.07 17.28 14.37
CA LEU A 8 -0.77 16.03 14.61
C LEU A 8 -1.41 15.49 13.32
N GLY A 9 -2.06 16.35 12.54
CA GLY A 9 -2.68 15.99 11.26
C GLY A 9 -1.65 15.45 10.26
N VAL A 10 -0.53 16.13 10.11
CA VAL A 10 0.58 15.66 9.25
C VAL A 10 1.14 14.34 9.78
N GLY A 11 1.31 14.20 11.09
CA GLY A 11 1.77 12.96 11.71
C GLY A 11 0.86 11.77 11.41
N ILE A 12 -0.46 11.96 11.45
CA ILE A 12 -1.44 10.93 11.10
C ILE A 12 -1.33 10.53 9.63
N LEU A 13 -1.15 11.50 8.72
CA LEU A 13 -1.01 11.24 7.29
C LEU A 13 0.27 10.47 6.93
N LEU A 14 1.28 10.50 7.81
CA LEU A 14 2.54 9.77 7.67
C LEU A 14 2.52 8.39 8.32
N ILE A 15 1.41 7.97 8.96
CA ILE A 15 1.30 6.62 9.51
C ILE A 15 1.42 5.61 8.37
N PRO A 16 2.33 4.62 8.48
CA PRO A 16 2.48 3.60 7.45
C PRO A 16 1.26 2.69 7.46
N VAL A 17 0.64 2.54 6.29
CA VAL A 17 -0.46 1.60 6.04
C VAL A 17 -0.03 0.60 4.99
N LYS A 18 -0.42 -0.66 5.19
CA LYS A 18 -0.15 -1.72 4.22
C LYS A 18 -1.25 -1.73 3.15
N VAL A 19 -0.87 -1.58 1.90
CA VAL A 19 -1.76 -1.69 0.75
C VAL A 19 -1.31 -2.87 -0.11
N THR A 20 -2.11 -3.92 -0.11
CA THR A 20 -1.93 -5.04 -1.04
C THR A 20 -2.35 -4.59 -2.43
N CYS A 21 -1.51 -4.88 -3.41
CA CYS A 21 -1.64 -4.51 -4.82
C CYS A 21 -1.34 -3.07 -5.21
N GLY A 22 -0.66 -2.30 -4.35
CA GLY A 22 -0.15 -0.96 -4.67
C GLY A 22 -1.24 0.06 -5.02
N SER A 23 -2.52 -0.29 -4.95
CA SER A 23 -3.62 0.67 -4.90
C SER A 23 -4.89 -0.01 -4.38
N PRO A 24 -5.70 0.65 -3.55
CA PRO A 24 -6.93 0.06 -3.02
C PRO A 24 -7.89 -0.39 -4.14
N GLY A 25 -8.13 -1.71 -4.21
CA GLY A 25 -9.01 -2.32 -5.21
C GLY A 25 -8.30 -2.75 -6.51
N ALA A 26 -6.98 -2.62 -6.62
CA ALA A 26 -6.23 -3.23 -7.71
C ALA A 26 -6.13 -4.75 -7.53
N ALA A 27 -6.29 -5.50 -8.62
CA ALA A 27 -6.02 -6.94 -8.65
C ALA A 27 -4.61 -7.17 -9.22
N CYS A 28 -3.71 -7.75 -8.43
CA CYS A 28 -2.31 -7.93 -8.81
C CYS A 28 -1.74 -9.32 -8.48
N ALA A 29 -2.62 -10.30 -8.21
CA ALA A 29 -2.21 -11.66 -7.89
C ALA A 29 -1.22 -12.16 -8.95
N GLN A 30 0.01 -12.44 -8.53
CA GLN A 30 0.97 -13.11 -9.37
C GLN A 30 0.62 -14.60 -9.37
N PRO A 31 0.47 -15.22 -10.56
CA PRO A 31 0.17 -16.63 -10.63
C PRO A 31 1.32 -17.44 -10.03
N PRO A 32 1.02 -18.61 -9.43
CA PRO A 32 2.06 -19.54 -9.00
C PRO A 32 2.92 -19.97 -10.20
N PHE A 33 4.18 -20.28 -9.94
CA PHE A 33 5.11 -20.75 -10.97
C PHE A 33 4.71 -22.16 -11.43
N PRO A 34 4.50 -22.37 -12.75
CA PRO A 34 4.16 -23.69 -13.29
C PRO A 34 5.21 -24.74 -12.91
N GLY A 35 4.76 -25.91 -12.46
CA GLY A 35 5.64 -27.03 -12.10
C GLY A 35 6.32 -26.89 -10.74
N THR A 36 5.88 -25.97 -9.88
CA THR A 36 6.37 -25.82 -8.50
C THR A 36 5.21 -25.88 -7.50
N ASN A 37 5.53 -26.11 -6.23
CA ASN A 37 4.56 -26.00 -5.13
C ASN A 37 4.36 -24.53 -4.69
N SER A 38 4.63 -23.55 -5.56
CA SER A 38 4.52 -22.14 -5.18
C SER A 38 3.05 -21.70 -5.07
N GLN A 39 2.81 -20.75 -4.17
CA GLN A 39 1.48 -20.20 -3.93
C GLN A 39 1.26 -18.92 -4.74
N VAL A 40 0.02 -18.45 -4.77
CA VAL A 40 -0.31 -17.12 -5.30
C VAL A 40 0.40 -16.09 -4.44
N ARG A 41 1.07 -15.12 -5.09
CA ARG A 41 1.78 -14.04 -4.41
C ARG A 41 1.12 -12.71 -4.69
N TYR A 42 1.11 -11.85 -3.68
CA TYR A 42 0.64 -10.49 -3.79
C TYR A 42 1.78 -9.51 -3.55
N TYR A 43 1.87 -8.53 -4.42
CA TYR A 43 2.70 -7.35 -4.16
C TYR A 43 2.02 -6.49 -3.09
N TYR A 44 2.79 -5.91 -2.18
CA TYR A 44 2.30 -4.96 -1.20
C TYR A 44 3.23 -3.76 -1.08
N GLU A 45 2.65 -2.63 -0.71
CA GLU A 45 3.36 -1.40 -0.37
C GLU A 45 3.00 -0.99 1.06
N TYR A 46 3.99 -0.54 1.82
CA TYR A 46 3.75 0.23 3.04
C TYR A 46 3.92 1.70 2.69
N GLU A 47 2.82 2.42 2.63
CA GLU A 47 2.76 3.81 2.18
C GLU A 47 2.20 4.72 3.28
N PRO A 48 2.44 6.04 3.20
CA PRO A 48 1.77 6.98 4.09
C PRO A 48 0.25 6.90 3.91
N LEU A 49 -0.52 6.94 5.00
CA LEU A 49 -1.98 7.01 4.95
C LEU A 49 -2.49 8.09 3.97
N GLY A 50 -1.81 9.23 3.92
CA GLY A 50 -2.15 10.31 2.99
C GLY A 50 -2.04 9.91 1.52
N VAL A 51 -1.08 9.07 1.16
CA VAL A 51 -0.93 8.56 -0.22
C VAL A 51 -2.11 7.66 -0.56
N MET A 52 -2.39 6.66 0.27
CA MET A 52 -3.57 5.78 0.11
C MET A 52 -4.87 6.56 -0.10
N LEU A 53 -5.08 7.63 0.67
CA LEU A 53 -6.27 8.49 0.54
C LEU A 53 -6.30 9.24 -0.79
N VAL A 54 -5.17 9.73 -1.28
CA VAL A 54 -5.08 10.37 -2.60
C VAL A 54 -5.35 9.35 -3.70
N GLU A 55 -4.76 8.16 -3.62
CA GLU A 55 -4.97 7.09 -4.59
C GLU A 55 -6.44 6.66 -4.70
N LEU A 56 -7.16 6.59 -3.57
CA LEU A 56 -8.59 6.31 -3.55
C LEU A 56 -9.38 7.31 -4.40
N VAL A 57 -8.97 8.58 -4.38
CA VAL A 57 -9.63 9.66 -5.12
C VAL A 57 -9.25 9.63 -6.60
N ILE A 58 -7.96 9.47 -6.91
CA ILE A 58 -7.47 9.56 -8.31
C ILE A 58 -7.49 8.23 -9.06
N ARG A 59 -7.73 7.11 -8.36
CA ARG A 59 -7.78 5.74 -8.88
C ARG A 59 -6.51 5.34 -9.63
N LYS A 60 -5.35 5.73 -9.09
CA LYS A 60 -4.03 5.43 -9.63
C LYS A 60 -3.07 5.11 -8.49
N ASN A 61 -2.20 4.13 -8.72
CA ASN A 61 -1.02 3.90 -7.89
C ASN A 61 -0.04 5.09 -8.05
N LEU A 62 0.38 5.66 -6.94
CA LEU A 62 1.46 6.61 -6.80
C LEU A 62 2.70 5.88 -6.26
N PRO A 63 3.86 5.98 -6.94
CA PRO A 63 5.09 5.32 -6.48
C PRO A 63 5.73 6.06 -5.29
N PHE A 64 4.95 6.30 -4.22
CA PHE A 64 5.35 6.96 -2.99
C PHE A 64 5.02 6.05 -1.80
N TYR A 65 5.99 5.21 -1.46
CA TYR A 65 5.89 4.25 -0.37
C TYR A 65 7.20 4.25 0.44
N TYR A 66 7.12 3.82 1.69
CA TYR A 66 8.30 3.63 2.54
C TYR A 66 9.07 2.38 2.12
N PHE A 67 8.36 1.28 1.89
CA PHE A 67 8.91 0.02 1.40
C PHE A 67 7.84 -0.84 0.74
N SER A 68 8.27 -1.77 -0.10
CA SER A 68 7.38 -2.69 -0.81
C SER A 68 7.94 -4.11 -0.80
N GLY A 69 7.09 -5.10 -1.01
CA GLY A 69 7.50 -6.50 -1.08
C GLY A 69 6.45 -7.39 -1.73
N THR A 70 6.67 -8.70 -1.63
CA THR A 70 5.71 -9.72 -2.05
C THR A 70 5.48 -10.70 -0.92
N GLU A 71 4.24 -11.15 -0.76
CA GLU A 71 3.87 -12.17 0.24
C GLU A 71 3.00 -13.28 -0.37
N ASP A 72 3.16 -14.49 0.15
CA ASP A 72 2.33 -15.65 -0.19
C ASP A 72 0.99 -15.59 0.56
N VAL A 73 -0.07 -16.15 -0.04
CA VAL A 73 -1.30 -16.44 0.71
C VAL A 73 -1.06 -17.63 1.64
N TYR A 74 -1.48 -17.51 2.90
CA TYR A 74 -1.52 -18.63 3.84
C TYR A 74 -2.73 -19.54 3.59
#